data_AF-A0A220US48-F1
#
_entry.id   AF-A0A220US48-F1
#
_cell.length_a   1.000
_cell.length_b   1.000
_cell.length_c   1.000
_cell.angle_alpha   90.00
_cell.angle_beta   90.00
_cell.angle_gamma   90.00
#
_symmetry.space_group_name_H-M   'P 1'
#
loop_
_entity.id
_entity.type
_entity.pdbx_description
1 polymer ?
#
loop_
_entity_poly.entity_id
_entity_poly.type
_entity_poly.pdbx_seq_one_letter_code
_entity_poly.pdbx_strand_id
1 'polypeptide(L)'
;MNNRMTYVQQRLLEHKRRFTAKEFAGLWEIATAELDYRKVIEAAGRIPYVPSFRQKVEPKLNAIGLTLESRPANDGSRRKLYAIRPIKENAPS
;
A
#
# COMPACT_ATOMS: atom_id res chain seq x y z
N MET A 1 8.26 20.31 7.17
CA MET A 1 8.28 18.88 6.77
C MET A 1 8.35 18.82 5.26
N ASN A 2 9.47 18.36 4.69
CA ASN A 2 9.58 18.18 3.25
C ASN A 2 8.65 17.02 2.83
N ASN A 3 7.45 17.34 2.32
CA ASN A 3 6.51 16.37 1.74
C ASN A 3 7.06 15.85 0.40
N ARG A 4 8.15 15.08 0.44
CA ARG A 4 8.60 14.32 -0.73
C ARG A 4 7.70 13.10 -0.86
N MET A 5 6.85 13.15 -1.87
CA MET A 5 6.00 12.04 -2.28
C MET A 5 6.86 10.82 -2.62
N THR A 6 6.53 9.65 -2.06
CA THR A 6 7.30 8.43 -2.32
C THR A 6 7.10 7.96 -3.76
N TYR A 7 8.01 7.13 -4.27
CA TYR A 7 7.85 6.50 -5.58
C TYR A 7 6.51 5.76 -5.71
N VAL A 8 6.09 5.05 -4.65
CA VAL A 8 4.79 4.37 -4.60
C VAL A 8 3.64 5.37 -4.76
N GLN A 9 3.65 6.47 -4.01
CA GLN A 9 2.62 7.51 -4.09
C GLN A 9 2.60 8.18 -5.48
N GLN A 10 3.77 8.44 -6.08
CA GLN A 10 3.89 8.96 -7.44
C GLN A 10 3.24 8.03 -8.47
N ARG A 11 3.62 6.75 -8.46
CA ARG A 11 3.04 5.74 -9.35
C ARG A 11 1.53 5.58 -9.18
N LEU A 12 1.03 5.61 -7.95
CA LEU A 12 -0.42 5.57 -7.71
C LEU A 12 -1.13 6.79 -8.32
N LEU A 13 -0.58 8.00 -8.15
CA LEU A 13 -1.19 9.22 -8.69
C LEU A 13 -1.17 9.28 -10.22
N GLU A 14 -0.04 8.95 -10.84
CA GLU A 14 0.11 8.87 -12.29
C GLU A 14 -0.97 7.96 -12.91
N HIS A 15 -1.31 6.87 -12.21
CA HIS A 15 -2.23 5.85 -12.68
C HIS A 15 -3.57 5.85 -11.94
N LYS A 16 -3.95 6.96 -11.30
CA LYS A 16 -5.18 7.07 -10.48
C LYS A 16 -6.43 6.59 -11.20
N ARG A 17 -6.52 6.85 -12.51
CA ARG A 17 -7.66 6.46 -13.37
C ARG A 17 -7.86 4.94 -13.51
N ARG A 18 -6.87 4.11 -13.15
CA ARG A 18 -6.99 2.64 -13.18
C ARG A 18 -7.78 2.07 -12.00
N PHE A 19 -8.03 2.89 -10.98
CA PHE A 19 -8.66 2.46 -9.74
C PHE A 19 -10.00 3.16 -9.56
N THR A 20 -10.96 2.46 -8.95
CA THR A 20 -12.16 3.13 -8.42
C THR A 20 -11.78 4.06 -7.27
N ALA A 21 -12.62 5.04 -6.95
CA ALA A 21 -12.36 5.97 -5.84
C ALA A 21 -12.08 5.24 -4.51
N LYS A 22 -12.83 4.15 -4.23
CA LYS A 22 -12.66 3.34 -3.02
C LYS A 22 -11.35 2.55 -3.02
N GLU A 23 -10.99 1.94 -4.15
CA GLU A 23 -9.71 1.24 -4.28
C GLU A 23 -8.53 2.20 -4.13
N PHE A 24 -8.59 3.34 -4.81
CA PHE A 24 -7.55 4.36 -4.72
C PHE A 24 -7.40 4.89 -3.30
N ALA A 25 -8.50 5.20 -2.60
CA ALA A 25 -8.45 5.66 -1.22
C ALA A 25 -7.75 4.64 -0.31
N GLY A 26 -8.09 3.34 -0.42
CA GLY A 26 -7.43 2.29 0.36
C GLY A 26 -5.94 2.14 0.04
N LEU A 27 -5.57 2.17 -1.25
CA LEU A 27 -4.17 2.10 -1.67
C LEU A 27 -3.38 3.34 -1.21
N TRP A 28 -4.00 4.51 -1.25
CA TRP A 28 -3.39 5.77 -0.80
C TRP A 28 -3.14 5.77 0.70
N GLU A 29 -4.09 5.25 1.49
CA GLU A 29 -3.93 5.09 2.93
C GLU A 29 -2.77 4.13 3.25
N ILE A 30 -2.69 2.99 2.56
CA ILE A 30 -1.57 2.04 2.70
C ILE A 30 -0.23 2.69 2.37
N ALA A 31 -0.14 3.40 1.23
CA ALA A 31 1.10 4.05 0.78
C ALA A 31 1.53 5.20 1.70
N THR A 32 0.58 5.94 2.26
CA THR A 32 0.85 7.05 3.19
C THR A 32 1.30 6.53 4.54
N ALA A 33 0.70 5.43 5.00
CA ALA A 33 1.13 4.79 6.22
C ALA A 33 2.57 4.29 6.13
N GLU A 34 3.10 3.98 4.94
CA GLU A 34 4.43 3.37 4.79
C GLU A 34 5.58 4.19 5.41
N LEU A 35 5.45 5.52 5.46
CA LEU A 35 6.45 6.42 6.06
C LEU A 35 6.57 6.25 7.59
N ASP A 36 5.51 5.76 8.26
CA ASP A 36 5.43 5.54 9.71
C ASP A 36 4.89 4.13 10.05
N TYR A 37 5.02 3.21 9.08
CA TYR A 37 4.16 2.04 8.88
C TYR A 37 3.94 1.17 10.09
N ARG A 38 4.98 0.97 10.90
CA ARG A 38 4.91 0.02 12.01
C ARG A 38 4.19 0.62 13.21
N LYS A 39 4.61 1.81 13.66
CA LYS A 39 4.04 2.43 14.87
C LYS A 39 2.65 3.01 14.66
N VAL A 40 2.39 3.66 13.52
CA VAL A 40 1.12 4.39 13.31
C VAL A 40 -0.03 3.44 12.95
N ILE A 41 0.21 2.38 12.18
CA ILE A 41 -0.84 1.39 11.86
C ILE A 41 -1.16 0.52 13.08
N GLU A 42 -0.15 0.08 13.85
CA GLU A 42 -0.35 -0.70 15.08
C GLU A 42 -1.14 0.10 16.12
N ALA A 43 -0.88 1.41 16.25
CA ALA A 43 -1.61 2.29 17.16
C ALA A 43 -3.03 2.65 16.66
N ALA A 44 -3.25 2.74 15.34
CA ALA A 44 -4.52 3.23 14.76
C ALA A 44 -5.49 2.12 14.30
N GLY A 45 -5.06 0.86 14.21
CA GLY A 45 -5.90 -0.29 13.84
C GLY A 45 -6.56 -0.20 12.46
N ARG A 46 -6.11 0.71 11.60
CA ARG A 46 -6.92 1.24 10.49
C ARG A 46 -6.98 0.38 9.23
N ILE A 47 -5.93 -0.38 8.90
CA ILE A 47 -5.88 -1.12 7.63
C ILE A 47 -5.64 -2.63 7.85
N PRO A 48 -6.68 -3.37 8.26
CA PRO A 48 -6.62 -4.83 8.31
C PRO A 48 -6.51 -5.45 6.91
N TYR A 49 -5.83 -6.59 6.82
CA TYR A 49 -5.78 -7.44 5.63
C TYR A 49 -7.19 -7.91 5.23
N VAL A 50 -7.60 -7.58 4.00
CA VAL A 50 -8.84 -8.05 3.38
C VAL A 50 -8.50 -8.78 2.07
N PRO A 51 -8.67 -10.12 1.97
CA PRO A 51 -8.29 -10.88 0.78
C PRO A 51 -8.98 -10.39 -0.51
N SER A 52 -10.28 -10.08 -0.41
CA SER A 52 -11.07 -9.64 -1.57
C SER A 52 -10.65 -8.26 -2.08
N PHE A 53 -10.10 -7.40 -1.22
CA PHE A 53 -9.49 -6.14 -1.64
C PHE A 53 -8.23 -6.41 -2.46
N ARG A 54 -7.32 -7.26 -1.97
CA ARG A 54 -6.09 -7.65 -2.67
C ARG A 54 -6.39 -8.25 -4.04
N GLN A 55 -7.31 -9.20 -4.13
CA GLN A 55 -7.69 -9.81 -5.40
C GLN A 55 -8.13 -8.78 -6.45
N LYS A 56 -8.78 -7.68 -6.04
CA LYS A 56 -9.24 -6.63 -6.94
C LYS A 56 -8.12 -5.67 -7.38
N VAL A 57 -7.20 -5.33 -6.49
CA VAL A 57 -6.20 -4.27 -6.74
C VAL A 57 -4.86 -4.81 -7.22
N GLU A 58 -4.49 -6.03 -6.87
CA GLU A 58 -3.16 -6.59 -7.16
C GLU A 58 -2.86 -6.69 -8.66
N PRO A 59 -3.76 -7.15 -9.54
CA PRO A 59 -3.51 -7.12 -10.99
C PRO A 59 -3.29 -5.69 -11.52
N LYS A 60 -4.03 -4.71 -10.98
CA LYS A 60 -3.94 -3.29 -11.39
C LYS A 60 -2.63 -2.66 -10.93
N LEU A 61 -2.18 -2.99 -9.71
CA LEU A 61 -0.89 -2.58 -9.16
C LEU A 61 0.27 -3.18 -9.97
N ASN A 62 0.21 -4.48 -10.26
CA ASN A 62 1.26 -5.15 -11.02
C ASN A 62 1.44 -4.50 -12.40
N ALA A 63 0.33 -4.14 -13.04
CA ALA A 63 0.33 -3.44 -14.33
C ALA A 63 0.92 -2.01 -14.30
N ILE A 64 1.26 -1.48 -13.12
CA ILE A 64 1.97 -0.20 -12.94
C ILE A 64 3.31 -0.36 -12.22
N GLY A 65 3.82 -1.60 -12.10
CA GLY A 65 5.12 -1.88 -11.50
C GLY A 65 5.12 -1.90 -9.96
N LEU A 66 3.94 -1.99 -9.34
CA LEU A 66 3.78 -2.07 -7.89
C LEU A 66 3.20 -3.44 -7.49
N THR A 67 3.40 -3.85 -6.25
CA THR A 67 2.83 -5.07 -5.69
C THR A 67 2.34 -4.85 -4.26
N LEU A 68 1.45 -5.73 -3.81
CA LEU A 68 0.91 -5.73 -2.45
C LEU A 68 1.58 -6.83 -1.62
N GLU A 69 2.39 -6.45 -0.65
CA GLU A 69 3.00 -7.37 0.31
C GLU A 69 2.08 -7.57 1.52
N SER A 70 2.04 -8.79 2.06
CA SER A 70 1.35 -9.07 3.33
C SER A 70 2.38 -9.22 4.43
N ARG A 71 2.26 -8.42 5.50
CA ARG A 71 3.18 -8.46 6.65
C ARG A 71 2.42 -8.81 7.94
N PRO A 72 3.03 -9.57 8.87
CA PRO A 72 2.43 -9.75 10.19
C PRO A 72 2.40 -8.41 10.95
N ALA A 73 1.32 -8.15 11.68
CA ALA A 73 1.28 -7.06 12.66
C ALA A 73 2.22 -7.39 13.84
N ASN A 74 2.94 -6.39 14.38
CA ASN A 74 3.82 -6.57 15.54
C ASN A 74 3.18 -6.10 16.85
N ASP A 75 1.85 -6.27 16.95
CA ASP A 75 1.03 -5.92 18.11
C ASP A 75 0.60 -7.16 18.92
N GLY A 76 1.23 -8.31 18.66
CA GLY A 76 0.84 -9.60 19.24
C GLY A 76 -0.44 -10.20 18.65
N SER A 77 -1.14 -9.48 17.77
CA SER A 77 -2.28 -10.02 17.03
C SER A 77 -1.80 -10.87 15.86
N ARG A 78 -2.52 -11.96 15.56
CA ARG A 78 -2.26 -12.81 14.37
C ARG A 78 -2.73 -12.15 13.06
N ARG A 79 -2.96 -10.84 13.06
CA ARG A 79 -3.47 -10.11 11.89
C ARG A 79 -2.34 -9.86 10.89
N LYS A 80 -2.73 -9.71 9.63
CA LYS A 80 -1.85 -9.28 8.55
C LYS A 80 -2.18 -7.84 8.18
N LEU A 81 -1.17 -7.12 7.71
CA LEU A 81 -1.25 -5.76 7.20
C LEU A 81 -0.73 -5.75 5.75
N TYR A 82 -1.23 -4.81 4.94
CA TYR A 82 -0.79 -4.63 3.56
C TYR A 82 0.24 -3.53 3.42
N ALA A 83 1.37 -3.80 2.78
CA ALA A 83 2.35 -2.81 2.36
C ALA A 83 2.40 -2.78 0.83
N ILE A 84 2.61 -1.61 0.23
CA ILE A 84 2.81 -1.51 -1.23
C ILE A 84 4.31 -1.40 -1.48
N ARG A 85 4.82 -2.13 -2.47
CA ARG A 85 6.24 -2.10 -2.84
C ARG A 85 6.41 -2.01 -4.36
N PRO A 86 7.52 -1.42 -4.84
CA PRO A 86 7.93 -1.62 -6.22
C PRO A 86 8.15 -3.12 -6.48
N ILE A 87 7.77 -3.60 -7.66
CA ILE A 87 8.24 -4.89 -8.14
C ILE A 87 9.76 -4.77 -8.33
N LYS A 88 10.55 -5.77 -7.92
CA LYS A 88 12.03 -5.70 -7.88
C LYS A 88 12.66 -5.25 -9.21
N GLU A 89 12.06 -5.59 -10.34
CA GLU A 89 12.51 -5.18 -11.68
C GLU A 89 12.29 -3.67 -11.97
N ASN A 90 11.41 -3.01 -11.21
CA ASN A 90 11.02 -1.61 -11.35
C ASN A 90 11.38 -0.76 -10.11
N ALA A 91 12.22 -1.29 -9.21
CA ALA A 91 12.68 -0.54 -8.05
C ALA A 91 13.79 0.43 -8.48
N PRO A 92 13.71 1.73 -8.11
CA PRO A 92 14.83 2.64 -8.34
C PRO A 92 16.07 2.13 -7.58
N SER A 93 17.20 2.03 -8.29
CA SER A 93 18.50 1.61 -7.74
C SER A 93 19.05 2.59 -6.72
#